data_AF-A0A2V9APC1-F1
#
_entry.id   AF-A0A2V9APC1-F1
#
_cell.length_a   1.000
_cell.length_b   1.000
_cell.length_c   1.000
_cell.angle_alpha   90.00
_cell.angle_beta   90.00
_cell.angle_gamma   90.00
#
_symmetry.space_group_name_H-M   'P 1'
#
loop_
_entity.id
_entity.type
_entity.pdbx_description
1 polymer ?
#
loop_
_entity_poly.entity_id
_entity_poly.type
_entity_poly.pdbx_seq_one_letter_code
_entity_poly.pdbx_strand_id
1 'polypeptide(L)'
;ADTSSAIGLPIFFAEQLHGVLYVESTQDIDFTEEEILLLGTLADLIAGALHNALTFQKAQEQAITDGLTGVKTHRFFMEALSAEWKRSTRAGRAFALVLMDLDRFKFVNDFYGHLEGDLVLQRVGHILEANCRRSDVVARYGGDEFVILMPETSME
;
A
#
# COMPACT_ATOMS: atom_id res chain seq x y z
N ALA A 1 -33.05 -18.21 7.34
CA ALA A 1 -34.00 -17.12 7.60
C ALA A 1 -34.39 -16.63 6.23
N ASP A 2 -35.63 -16.88 5.80
CA ASP A 2 -36.06 -16.47 4.48
C ASP A 2 -36.24 -14.95 4.47
N THR A 3 -35.55 -14.28 3.55
CA THR A 3 -35.70 -12.85 3.30
C THR A 3 -37.11 -12.61 2.78
N SER A 4 -37.89 -11.75 3.45
CA SER A 4 -39.28 -11.45 3.08
C SER A 4 -39.37 -10.18 2.22
N SER A 5 -38.51 -9.20 2.47
CA SER A 5 -38.46 -7.94 1.71
C SER A 5 -37.01 -7.45 1.59
N ALA A 6 -36.67 -6.80 0.47
CA ALA A 6 -35.33 -6.24 0.26
C ALA A 6 -35.33 -5.02 -0.65
N ILE A 7 -34.35 -4.13 -0.46
CA ILE A 7 -34.09 -2.98 -1.33
C ILE A 7 -32.60 -2.91 -1.67
N GLY A 8 -32.31 -2.62 -2.93
CA GLY A 8 -30.96 -2.38 -3.44
C GLY A 8 -30.84 -0.96 -3.97
N LEU A 9 -29.93 -0.18 -3.38
CA LEU A 9 -29.63 1.18 -3.80
C LEU A 9 -28.22 1.21 -4.38
N PRO A 10 -28.02 1.78 -5.57
CA PRO A 10 -26.70 1.84 -6.15
C PRO A 10 -25.82 2.84 -5.39
N ILE A 11 -24.56 2.48 -5.20
CA ILE A 11 -23.53 3.35 -4.61
C ILE A 11 -22.77 3.98 -5.78
N PHE A 12 -23.22 5.16 -6.22
CA PHE A 12 -22.59 5.92 -7.31
C PHE A 12 -21.71 7.04 -6.77
N PHE A 13 -20.54 7.22 -7.37
CA PHE A 13 -19.77 8.44 -7.21
C PHE A 13 -19.50 9.03 -8.59
N ALA A 14 -20.00 10.26 -8.82
CA ALA A 14 -20.11 10.85 -10.15
C ALA A 14 -20.85 9.89 -11.12
N GLU A 15 -20.20 9.47 -12.22
CA GLU A 15 -20.79 8.54 -13.21
C GLU A 15 -20.40 7.06 -12.98
N GLN A 16 -19.63 6.77 -11.93
CA GLN A 16 -19.10 5.42 -11.70
C GLN A 16 -19.87 4.68 -10.59
N LEU A 17 -20.40 3.51 -10.93
CA LEU A 17 -20.97 2.56 -9.96
C LEU A 17 -19.86 1.89 -9.17
N HIS A 18 -19.88 2.03 -7.85
CA HIS A 18 -18.91 1.42 -6.94
C HIS A 18 -19.46 0.18 -6.23
N GLY A 19 -20.78 0.01 -6.17
CA GLY A 19 -21.43 -1.14 -5.55
C GLY A 19 -22.93 -0.94 -5.37
N VAL A 20 -23.53 -1.77 -4.52
CA VAL A 20 -24.96 -1.68 -4.14
C VAL A 20 -25.06 -1.76 -2.63
N LEU A 21 -25.77 -0.81 -2.02
CA LEU A 21 -26.25 -0.90 -0.65
C LEU A 21 -27.50 -1.77 -0.67
N TYR A 22 -27.40 -2.94 -0.07
CA TYR A 22 -28.48 -3.92 -0.05
C TYR A 22 -28.98 -4.10 1.38
N VAL A 23 -30.27 -3.87 1.57
CA VAL A 23 -30.94 -3.95 2.88
C VAL A 23 -32.03 -5.01 2.78
N GLU A 24 -31.98 -5.98 3.69
CA GLU A 24 -32.92 -7.08 3.78
C GLU A 24 -33.70 -7.02 5.10
N SER A 25 -34.96 -7.44 5.04
CA SER A 25 -35.81 -7.66 6.19
C SER A 25 -36.37 -9.07 6.17
N THR A 26 -36.38 -9.70 7.35
CA THR A 26 -37.09 -10.98 7.56
C THR A 26 -38.59 -10.77 7.76
N GLN A 27 -39.03 -9.53 7.96
CA GLN A 27 -40.43 -9.14 8.05
C GLN A 27 -40.90 -8.65 6.68
N ASP A 28 -42.15 -8.96 6.34
CA ASP A 28 -42.81 -8.48 5.12
C ASP A 28 -43.15 -6.99 5.31
N ILE A 29 -42.27 -6.11 4.84
CA ILE A 29 -42.35 -4.66 4.97
C ILE A 29 -42.24 -3.98 3.61
N ASP A 30 -43.04 -2.94 3.41
CA ASP A 30 -42.87 -1.99 2.32
C ASP A 30 -41.96 -0.85 2.78
N PHE A 31 -40.90 -0.56 2.03
CA PHE A 31 -40.05 0.59 2.28
C PHE A 31 -40.76 1.88 1.90
N THR A 32 -40.91 2.79 2.86
CA THR A 32 -41.53 4.11 2.66
C THR A 32 -40.62 5.04 1.85
N GLU A 33 -41.19 6.09 1.26
CA GLU A 33 -40.39 7.11 0.54
C GLU A 33 -39.35 7.79 1.44
N GLU A 34 -39.66 8.01 2.73
CA GLU A 34 -38.73 8.59 3.70
C GLU A 34 -37.55 7.64 3.99
N GLU A 35 -37.81 6.34 4.14
CA GLU A 35 -36.76 5.33 4.29
C GLU A 35 -35.90 5.21 3.04
N ILE A 36 -36.51 5.24 1.85
CA ILE A 36 -35.76 5.23 0.58
C ILE A 36 -34.87 6.47 0.48
N LEU A 37 -35.37 7.65 0.85
CA LEU A 37 -34.58 8.89 0.85
C LEU A 37 -33.42 8.83 1.85
N LEU A 38 -33.67 8.32 3.05
CA LEU A 38 -32.64 8.12 4.08
C LEU A 38 -31.57 7.15 3.59
N LEU A 39 -31.97 5.99 3.08
CA LEU A 39 -31.04 4.98 2.56
C LEU A 39 -30.28 5.49 1.33
N GLY A 40 -30.91 6.30 0.48
CA GLY A 40 -30.24 6.99 -0.63
C GLY A 40 -29.16 7.94 -0.13
N THR A 41 -29.46 8.75 0.89
CA THR A 41 -28.48 9.66 1.52
C THR A 41 -27.31 8.87 2.13
N LEU A 42 -27.58 7.71 2.74
CA LEU A 42 -26.53 6.82 3.24
C LEU A 42 -25.70 6.23 2.10
N ALA A 43 -26.33 5.81 1.00
CA ALA A 43 -25.63 5.30 -0.17
C ALA A 43 -24.66 6.35 -0.76
N ASP A 44 -25.08 7.62 -0.82
CA ASP A 44 -24.23 8.73 -1.29
C ASP A 44 -23.04 9.00 -0.35
N LEU A 45 -23.27 8.99 0.97
CA LEU A 45 -22.19 9.13 1.96
C LEU A 45 -21.18 7.99 1.86
N ILE A 46 -21.67 6.75 1.73
CA ILE A 46 -20.83 5.56 1.52
C ILE A 46 -20.06 5.69 0.21
N ALA A 47 -20.68 6.17 -0.86
CA ALA A 47 -20.03 6.32 -2.16
C ALA A 47 -18.82 7.25 -2.08
N GLY A 48 -18.95 8.40 -1.42
CA GLY A 48 -17.83 9.33 -1.22
C GLY A 48 -16.69 8.71 -0.41
N ALA A 49 -17.01 8.04 0.70
CA ALA A 49 -16.01 7.39 1.54
C ALA A 49 -15.29 6.25 0.81
N LEU A 50 -16.04 5.42 0.09
CA LEU A 50 -15.50 4.29 -0.68
C LEU A 50 -14.62 4.76 -1.83
N HIS A 51 -15.07 5.76 -2.60
CA HIS A 51 -14.27 6.36 -3.66
C HIS A 51 -12.94 6.92 -3.14
N ASN A 52 -12.98 7.66 -2.02
CA ASN A 52 -11.78 8.19 -1.39
C ASN A 52 -10.80 7.10 -0.96
N ALA A 53 -11.30 6.06 -0.29
CA ALA A 53 -10.48 4.94 0.16
C ALA A 53 -9.83 4.20 -1.02
N LEU A 54 -10.59 3.89 -2.07
CA LEU A 54 -10.08 3.19 -3.26
C LEU A 54 -9.08 4.05 -4.04
N THR A 55 -9.34 5.35 -4.18
CA THR A 55 -8.42 6.28 -4.85
C THR A 55 -7.13 6.44 -4.05
N PHE A 56 -7.22 6.57 -2.73
CA PHE A 56 -6.06 6.63 -1.85
C PHE A 56 -5.23 5.34 -1.94
N GLN A 57 -5.89 4.18 -1.89
CA GLN A 57 -5.23 2.89 -2.06
C GLN A 57 -4.51 2.81 -3.41
N LYS A 58 -5.15 3.20 -4.51
CA LYS A 58 -4.52 3.24 -5.84
C LYS A 58 -3.32 4.18 -5.88
N ALA A 59 -3.41 5.34 -5.23
CA ALA A 59 -2.29 6.27 -5.14
C ALA A 59 -1.12 5.65 -4.34
N GLN A 60 -1.38 4.93 -3.25
CA GLN A 60 -0.36 4.17 -2.52
C GLN A 60 0.22 3.02 -3.37
N GLU A 61 -0.61 2.32 -4.13
CA GLU A 61 -0.20 1.31 -5.11
C GLU A 61 0.61 1.90 -6.27
N GLN A 62 0.58 3.20 -6.49
CA GLN A 62 1.42 3.89 -7.49
C GLN A 62 2.65 4.55 -6.86
N ALA A 63 2.73 4.65 -5.53
CA ALA A 63 3.84 5.26 -4.83
C ALA A 63 5.12 4.39 -4.90
N ILE A 64 6.07 4.82 -5.72
CA ILE A 64 7.35 4.13 -5.93
C ILE A 64 8.34 4.40 -4.78
N THR A 65 8.19 5.53 -4.08
CA THR A 65 9.14 6.02 -3.08
C THR A 65 8.51 6.03 -1.69
N ASP A 66 9.26 5.59 -0.69
CA ASP A 66 8.91 5.67 0.73
C ASP A 66 8.93 7.13 1.19
N GLY A 67 7.80 7.60 1.73
CA GLY A 67 7.61 9.01 2.08
C GLY A 67 8.49 9.49 3.24
N LEU A 68 8.95 8.59 4.11
CA LEU A 68 9.82 8.94 5.22
C LEU A 68 11.28 9.01 4.77
N THR A 69 11.78 7.95 4.14
CA THR A 69 13.22 7.75 3.89
C THR A 69 13.69 8.19 2.52
N GLY A 70 12.78 8.37 1.56
CA GLY A 70 13.10 8.76 0.18
C GLY A 70 13.64 7.63 -0.71
N VAL A 71 13.90 6.43 -0.15
CA VAL A 71 14.27 5.24 -0.93
C VAL A 71 13.04 4.59 -1.54
N LYS A 72 13.20 3.50 -2.31
CA LYS A 72 12.06 2.82 -2.93
C LYS A 72 11.17 2.09 -1.91
N THR A 73 9.90 1.93 -2.23
CA THR A 73 8.99 1.12 -1.41
C THR A 73 9.27 -0.38 -1.56
N HIS A 74 8.92 -1.17 -0.55
CA HIS A 74 8.94 -2.64 -0.61
C HIS A 74 8.27 -3.17 -1.90
N ARG A 75 7.11 -2.60 -2.27
CA ARG A 75 6.39 -3.00 -3.49
C ARG A 75 7.22 -2.78 -4.76
N PHE A 76 7.81 -1.60 -4.92
CA PHE A 76 8.68 -1.33 -6.08
C PHE A 76 9.87 -2.30 -6.13
N PHE A 77 10.47 -2.60 -4.96
CA PHE A 77 11.54 -3.59 -4.88
C PHE A 77 11.08 -4.97 -5.36
N MET A 78 9.91 -5.46 -4.95
CA MET A 78 9.39 -6.76 -5.38
C MET A 78 9.16 -6.82 -6.89
N GLU A 79 8.66 -5.73 -7.49
CA GLU A 79 8.52 -5.61 -8.94
C GLU A 79 9.89 -5.64 -9.64
N ALA A 80 10.86 -4.88 -9.13
CA ALA A 80 12.23 -4.83 -9.66
C ALA A 80 12.95 -6.18 -9.53
N LEU A 81 12.79 -6.88 -8.41
CA LEU A 81 13.34 -8.21 -8.17
C LEU A 81 12.74 -9.24 -9.14
N SER A 82 11.42 -9.22 -9.35
CA SER A 82 10.76 -10.10 -10.32
C SER A 82 11.26 -9.88 -11.75
N ALA A 83 11.46 -8.61 -12.13
CA ALA A 83 12.02 -8.24 -13.42
C ALA A 83 13.49 -8.69 -13.55
N GLU A 84 14.29 -8.51 -12.49
CA GLU A 84 15.69 -8.92 -12.47
C GLU A 84 15.84 -10.44 -12.51
N TRP A 85 15.06 -11.18 -11.72
CA TRP A 85 15.04 -12.63 -11.76
C TRP A 85 14.84 -13.18 -13.18
N LYS A 86 13.85 -12.63 -13.91
CA LYS A 86 13.58 -12.99 -15.31
C LYS A 86 14.74 -12.62 -16.23
N ARG A 87 15.39 -11.46 -16.02
CA ARG A 87 16.53 -11.03 -16.83
C ARG A 87 17.74 -11.92 -16.59
N SER A 88 18.09 -12.16 -15.33
CA SER A 88 19.18 -13.04 -14.90
C SER A 88 19.04 -14.44 -15.50
N THR A 89 17.85 -15.02 -15.40
CA THR A 89 17.56 -16.36 -15.96
C THR A 89 17.76 -16.42 -17.48
N ARG A 90 17.42 -15.37 -18.23
CA ARG A 90 17.57 -15.33 -19.69
C ARG A 90 18.98 -14.97 -20.16
N ALA A 91 19.64 -14.05 -19.48
CA ALA A 91 20.92 -13.47 -19.90
C ALA A 91 22.13 -14.12 -19.22
N GLY A 92 21.92 -14.97 -18.21
CA GLY A 92 22.99 -15.61 -17.43
C GLY A 92 23.78 -14.63 -16.56
N ARG A 93 23.30 -13.40 -16.36
CA ARG A 93 23.96 -12.38 -15.53
C ARG A 93 23.48 -12.52 -14.08
N ALA A 94 24.41 -12.64 -13.14
CA ALA A 94 24.09 -12.72 -11.72
C ALA A 94 23.56 -11.39 -11.17
N PHE A 95 22.86 -11.46 -10.05
CA PHE A 95 22.54 -10.31 -9.22
C PHE A 95 22.72 -10.70 -7.75
N ALA A 96 22.88 -9.71 -6.89
CA ALA A 96 22.98 -9.90 -5.44
C ALA A 96 21.85 -9.16 -4.72
N LEU A 97 21.52 -9.65 -3.53
CA LEU A 97 20.56 -9.05 -2.61
C LEU A 97 21.23 -8.85 -1.26
N VAL A 98 21.02 -7.69 -0.65
CA VAL A 98 21.39 -7.42 0.74
C VAL A 98 20.11 -7.05 1.48
N LEU A 99 19.72 -7.85 2.46
CA LEU A 99 18.67 -7.51 3.41
C LEU A 99 19.34 -7.10 4.72
N MET A 100 18.96 -5.94 5.25
CA MET A 100 19.58 -5.37 6.45
C MET A 100 18.51 -4.87 7.41
N ASP A 101 18.75 -5.11 8.70
CA ASP A 101 17.93 -4.65 9.81
C ASP A 101 18.73 -3.67 10.67
N LEU A 102 18.08 -2.64 11.22
CA LEU A 102 18.76 -1.68 12.09
C LEU A 102 18.86 -2.21 13.53
N ASP A 103 20.06 -2.60 13.92
CA ASP A 103 20.34 -3.08 15.26
C ASP A 103 19.80 -2.15 16.35
N ARG A 104 18.93 -2.71 17.20
CA ARG A 104 18.34 -2.03 18.37
C ARG A 104 17.57 -0.75 18.03
N PHE A 105 16.99 -0.64 16.83
CA PHE A 105 16.18 0.53 16.47
C PHE A 105 15.04 0.82 17.46
N LYS A 106 14.40 -0.23 17.99
CA LYS A 106 13.40 -0.09 19.06
C LYS A 106 13.92 0.67 20.29
N PHE A 107 15.16 0.44 20.71
CA PHE A 107 15.76 1.17 21.83
C PHE A 107 15.86 2.68 21.53
N VAL A 108 16.19 3.04 20.28
CA VAL A 108 16.23 4.44 19.87
C VAL A 108 14.84 5.08 20.00
N ASN A 109 13.80 4.39 19.50
CA ASN A 109 12.42 4.87 19.63
C ASN A 109 11.98 5.00 21.09
N ASP A 110 12.28 4.00 21.92
CA ASP A 110 11.82 3.96 23.31
C ASP A 110 12.54 5.02 24.17
N PHE A 111 13.81 5.32 23.87
CA PHE A 111 14.62 6.25 24.67
C PHE A 111 14.57 7.70 24.16
N TYR A 112 14.60 7.90 22.84
CA TYR A 112 14.66 9.23 22.21
C TYR A 112 13.33 9.65 21.56
N GLY A 113 12.36 8.74 21.46
CA GLY A 113 11.06 8.99 20.83
C GLY A 113 11.04 8.68 19.34
N HIS A 114 9.83 8.50 18.80
CA HIS A 114 9.63 8.12 17.39
C HIS A 114 10.15 9.16 16.40
N LEU A 115 10.11 10.44 16.73
CA LEU A 115 10.62 11.49 15.84
C LEU A 115 12.13 11.35 15.59
N GLU A 116 12.89 10.93 16.61
CA GLU A 116 14.32 10.68 16.45
C GLU A 116 14.60 9.37 15.71
N GLY A 117 13.76 8.34 15.92
CA GLY A 117 13.78 7.14 15.09
C GLY A 117 13.55 7.44 13.61
N ASP A 118 12.61 8.33 13.30
CA ASP A 118 12.32 8.78 11.94
C ASP A 118 13.55 9.46 11.29
N LEU A 119 14.27 10.30 12.05
CA LEU A 119 15.51 10.91 11.59
C LEU A 119 16.62 9.89 11.34
N VAL A 120 16.73 8.85 12.17
CA VAL A 120 17.67 7.74 11.96
C VAL A 120 17.34 7.00 10.66
N LEU A 121 16.07 6.65 10.44
CA LEU A 121 15.62 5.98 9.21
C LEU A 121 15.91 6.82 7.96
N GLN A 122 15.62 8.13 8.02
CA GLN A 122 15.96 9.08 6.96
C GLN A 122 17.45 9.09 6.65
N ARG A 123 18.28 9.13 7.70
CA ARG A 123 19.73 9.19 7.54
C ARG A 123 20.28 7.90 6.94
N VAL A 124 19.78 6.75 7.39
CA VAL A 124 20.14 5.44 6.84
C VAL A 124 19.77 5.37 5.37
N GLY A 125 18.54 5.72 5.00
CA GLY A 125 18.11 5.73 3.59
C GLY A 125 19.02 6.57 2.71
N HIS A 126 19.38 7.78 3.17
CA HIS A 126 20.30 8.65 2.46
C HIS A 126 21.72 8.06 2.32
N ILE A 127 22.25 7.44 3.39
CA ILE A 127 23.56 6.78 3.35
C ILE A 127 23.55 5.63 2.34
N LEU A 128 22.50 4.80 2.33
CA LEU A 128 22.42 3.67 1.41
C LEU A 128 22.36 4.14 -0.05
N GLU A 129 21.48 5.09 -0.39
CA GLU A 129 21.40 5.67 -1.73
C GLU A 129 22.72 6.31 -2.18
N ALA A 130 23.42 7.02 -1.29
CA ALA A 130 24.69 7.67 -1.62
C ALA A 130 25.85 6.68 -1.85
N ASN A 131 25.77 5.46 -1.29
CA ASN A 131 26.82 4.44 -1.39
C ASN A 131 26.50 3.34 -2.41
N CYS A 132 25.27 3.29 -2.95
CA CYS A 132 24.88 2.34 -3.98
C CYS A 132 25.09 2.92 -5.39
N ARG A 133 25.19 2.02 -6.38
CA ARG A 133 25.26 2.44 -7.79
C ARG A 133 23.88 2.86 -8.26
N ARG A 134 23.85 3.68 -9.32
CA ARG A 134 22.58 4.07 -9.96
C ARG A 134 21.77 2.88 -10.51
N SER A 135 22.43 1.76 -10.80
CA SER A 135 21.80 0.52 -11.25
C SER A 135 21.13 -0.26 -10.12
N ASP A 136 21.51 0.00 -8.87
CA ASP A 136 21.02 -0.73 -7.72
C ASP A 136 19.66 -0.15 -7.29
N VAL A 137 18.84 -0.98 -6.66
CA VAL A 137 17.57 -0.56 -6.09
C VAL A 137 17.68 -0.64 -4.58
N VAL A 138 17.74 0.51 -3.92
CA VAL A 138 17.62 0.63 -2.47
C VAL A 138 16.15 0.80 -2.12
N ALA A 139 15.64 -0.02 -1.21
CA ALA A 139 14.25 0.04 -0.78
C ALA A 139 14.11 -0.17 0.72
N ARG A 140 13.04 0.39 1.30
CA ARG A 140 12.62 0.08 2.66
C ARG A 140 11.70 -1.13 2.62
N TYR A 141 12.14 -2.22 3.24
CA TYR A 141 11.45 -3.51 3.23
C TYR A 141 10.41 -3.59 4.36
N GLY A 142 10.76 -3.07 5.53
CA GLY A 142 9.95 -3.12 6.75
C GLY A 142 10.00 -1.81 7.55
N GLY A 143 9.67 -1.89 8.84
CA GLY A 143 9.71 -0.72 9.73
C GLY A 143 11.12 -0.14 9.85
N ASP A 144 12.10 -0.99 10.10
CA ASP A 144 13.52 -0.70 10.28
C ASP A 144 14.43 -1.50 9.35
N GLU A 145 13.83 -2.26 8.45
CA GLU A 145 14.53 -3.11 7.48
C GLU A 145 14.68 -2.42 6.13
N PHE A 146 15.87 -2.50 5.56
CA PHE A 146 16.19 -2.05 4.20
C PHE A 146 16.65 -3.23 3.34
N VAL A 147 16.47 -3.10 2.04
CA VAL A 147 16.94 -4.08 1.06
C VAL A 147 17.61 -3.38 -0.11
N ILE A 148 18.68 -3.98 -0.61
CA ILE A 148 19.38 -3.53 -1.81
C ILE A 148 19.37 -4.66 -2.83
N LEU A 149 18.85 -4.38 -4.02
CA LEU A 149 19.01 -5.23 -5.21
C LEU A 149 20.15 -4.68 -6.05
N MET A 150 21.16 -5.51 -6.29
CA MET A 150 22.37 -5.15 -7.04
C MET A 150 22.46 -5.98 -8.31
N PRO A 151 21.93 -5.49 -9.44
CA PRO A 151 22.12 -6.11 -10.74
C PRO A 151 23.58 -6.34 -11.10
N GLU A 152 23.83 -7.38 -11.88
CA GLU A 152 25.16 -7.66 -12.46
C GLU A 152 26.28 -7.74 -11.42
N THR A 153 25.93 -8.13 -10.20
CA THR A 153 26.87 -8.33 -9.10
C THR A 153 27.05 -9.83 -8.86
N SER A 154 28.27 -10.31 -9.09
CA SER A 154 28.71 -11.67 -8.73
C SER A 154 29.07 -11.76 -7.25
N MET A 155 29.22 -12.98 -6.76
CA MET A 155 29.68 -13.27 -5.38
C MET A 155 31.19 -13.01 -5.19
N GLU A 156 31.91 -12.76 -6.28
CA GLU A 156 33.34 -12.39 -6.33
C GLU A 156 33.50 -10.93 -6.73
#